data_AF-A0A1D3RMC5-F1
#
_entry.id   AF-A0A1D3RMC5-F1
#
_cell.length_a   1.000
_cell.length_b   1.000
_cell.length_c   1.000
_cell.angle_alpha   90.00
_cell.angle_beta   90.00
_cell.angle_gamma   90.00
#
_symmetry.space_group_name_H-M   'P 1'
#
loop_
_entity.id
_entity.type
_entity.pdbx_description
1 polymer ?
#
loop_
_entity_poly.entity_id
_entity_poly.type
_entity_poly.pdbx_seq_one_letter_code
_entity_poly.pdbx_strand_id
1 'polypeptide(L)'
;MRTHKCGELNKENLGEAVELCGWVHRRRDHGGVIFIDLRDRAGLVQVVFNPESEETFALAESVRSEYVLRVEGVVRDRLEGTVNANMATGEVEVLVNHVEVLNESETPPFPIESDIEVNEEMRLRYRYIDLRKTAMLRNMTMRRDVTRNVRNFLDAQDFFEMETPILTKATPEGARDYIVPSRTHPNNFFALPQSPQLYKQLLMIAGMDKYYQIVRCFRDEDLRADRQPEFTQLDIETSFMNEDSIMAVMEDMMRGLFKDVIDVDLGDKFPQMTYAEAMSRFGSDKPDLRIPLELVDIAEEMKDVDFKVFSGPANDPKGRVAALRVPNGSTLSRKDIDVYTKFVSIYGARGLAYIKVNDRNGGIESLQSPIVKFAPAKVWQAVLEKTRRTNGRFNFLWCG
;
A
#
# COMPACT_ATOMS: atom_id res chain seq x y z
N MET A 1 19.41 -33.83 -2.74
CA MET A 1 18.06 -33.34 -2.38
C MET A 1 17.53 -32.28 -3.34
N ARG A 2 18.22 -31.13 -3.51
CA ARG A 2 17.93 -30.19 -4.61
C ARG A 2 19.20 -29.51 -5.12
N THR A 3 19.20 -29.04 -6.36
CA THR A 3 20.31 -28.34 -7.01
C THR A 3 19.92 -26.96 -7.55
N HIS A 4 18.67 -26.80 -8.02
CA HIS A 4 18.16 -25.57 -8.62
C HIS A 4 16.84 -25.11 -7.98
N LYS A 5 16.44 -23.88 -8.27
CA LYS A 5 15.18 -23.26 -7.83
C LYS A 5 14.21 -23.30 -9.02
N CYS A 6 12.99 -23.79 -8.82
CA CYS A 6 12.05 -24.15 -9.89
C CYS A 6 11.90 -23.02 -10.91
N GLY A 7 11.61 -21.80 -10.44
CA GLY A 7 11.37 -20.65 -11.32
C GLY A 7 12.60 -20.03 -11.99
N GLU A 8 13.81 -20.57 -11.79
CA GLU A 8 15.06 -20.01 -12.37
C GLU A 8 15.57 -20.79 -13.58
N LEU A 9 15.00 -21.96 -13.86
CA LEU A 9 15.42 -22.79 -14.99
C LEU A 9 15.12 -22.10 -16.32
N ASN A 10 16.10 -22.11 -17.21
CA ASN A 10 16.01 -21.49 -18.53
C ASN A 10 16.78 -22.30 -19.58
N LYS A 11 16.89 -21.80 -20.81
CA LYS A 11 17.56 -22.49 -21.93
C LYS A 11 19.04 -22.78 -21.70
N GLU A 12 19.72 -22.06 -20.81
CA GLU A 12 21.11 -22.34 -20.44
C GLU A 12 21.25 -23.67 -19.67
N ASN A 13 20.16 -24.18 -19.09
CA ASN A 13 20.14 -25.44 -18.35
C ASN A 13 19.83 -26.67 -19.22
N LEU A 14 19.68 -26.54 -20.54
CA LEU A 14 19.27 -27.66 -21.39
C LEU A 14 20.25 -28.85 -21.30
N GLY A 15 19.69 -30.06 -21.10
CA GLY A 15 20.46 -31.30 -20.93
C GLY A 15 21.02 -31.50 -19.52
N GLU A 16 20.87 -30.53 -18.61
CA GLU A 16 21.35 -30.62 -17.24
C GLU A 16 20.47 -31.54 -16.39
N ALA A 17 21.09 -32.38 -15.56
CA ALA A 17 20.41 -33.16 -14.54
C ALA A 17 20.16 -32.28 -13.31
N VAL A 18 18.89 -32.12 -12.94
CA VAL A 18 18.46 -31.23 -11.86
C VAL A 18 17.69 -31.98 -10.79
N GLU A 19 17.84 -31.53 -9.54
CA GLU A 19 17.01 -31.94 -8.42
C GLU A 19 16.21 -30.73 -7.93
N LEU A 20 14.90 -30.87 -7.83
CA LEU A 20 13.97 -29.81 -7.46
C LEU A 20 13.11 -30.26 -6.28
N CYS A 21 12.79 -29.32 -5.39
CA CYS A 21 11.80 -29.55 -4.33
C CYS A 21 10.76 -28.43 -4.37
N GLY A 22 9.49 -28.78 -4.24
CA GLY A 22 8.42 -27.79 -4.30
C GLY A 22 7.04 -28.35 -4.00
N TRP A 23 6.05 -27.50 -4.19
CA TRP A 23 4.63 -27.82 -4.04
C TRP A 23 4.00 -28.05 -5.40
N VAL A 24 3.12 -29.04 -5.50
CA VAL A 24 2.31 -29.27 -6.69
C VAL A 24 1.32 -28.11 -6.83
N HIS A 25 1.57 -27.21 -7.77
CA HIS A 25 0.67 -26.09 -8.03
C HIS A 25 -0.57 -26.55 -8.78
N ARG A 26 -0.35 -27.36 -9.83
CA ARG A 26 -1.38 -27.92 -10.69
C ARG A 26 -0.90 -29.24 -11.24
N ARG A 27 -1.84 -30.18 -11.37
CA ARG A 27 -1.64 -31.47 -12.05
C ARG A 27 -2.56 -31.53 -13.27
N ARG A 28 -2.02 -31.93 -14.41
CA ARG A 28 -2.74 -32.19 -15.66
C ARG A 28 -2.43 -33.60 -16.11
N ASP A 29 -3.47 -34.40 -16.31
CA ASP A 29 -3.37 -35.80 -16.68
C ASP A 29 -4.06 -36.01 -18.02
N HIS A 30 -3.28 -36.45 -19.01
CA HIS A 30 -3.76 -36.74 -20.37
C HIS A 30 -3.77 -38.24 -20.67
N GLY A 31 -3.65 -39.10 -19.64
CA GLY A 31 -3.61 -40.56 -19.75
C GLY A 31 -2.28 -41.11 -20.27
N GLY A 32 -1.74 -40.55 -21.36
CA GLY A 32 -0.44 -40.95 -21.93
C GLY A 32 0.75 -40.14 -21.43
N VAL A 33 0.52 -39.09 -20.64
CA VAL A 33 1.53 -38.19 -20.07
C VAL A 33 0.91 -37.42 -18.91
N ILE A 34 1.68 -37.22 -17.84
CA ILE A 34 1.28 -36.39 -16.70
C ILE A 34 2.18 -35.17 -16.63
N PHE A 35 1.57 -33.99 -16.51
CA PHE A 35 2.26 -32.73 -16.29
C PHE A 35 1.96 -32.24 -14.87
N ILE A 36 3.01 -31.85 -14.17
CA ILE A 36 2.89 -31.17 -12.87
C ILE A 36 3.59 -29.83 -12.97
N ASP A 37 2.89 -28.77 -12.61
CA ASP A 37 3.53 -27.48 -12.36
C ASP A 37 4.07 -27.50 -10.93
N LEU A 38 5.38 -27.63 -10.78
CA LEU A 38 6.07 -27.62 -9.49
C LEU A 38 6.43 -26.18 -9.10
N ARG A 39 6.00 -25.75 -7.92
CA ARG A 39 6.19 -24.40 -7.39
C ARG A 39 7.20 -24.39 -6.26
N ASP A 40 8.08 -23.40 -6.27
CA ASP A 40 8.79 -22.96 -5.07
C ASP A 40 8.79 -21.42 -4.97
N ARG A 41 9.63 -20.86 -4.10
CA ARG A 41 9.71 -19.41 -3.90
C ARG A 41 10.18 -18.64 -5.14
N ALA A 42 10.88 -19.28 -6.06
CA ALA A 42 11.42 -18.62 -7.26
C ALA A 42 10.40 -18.61 -8.39
N GLY A 43 9.44 -19.53 -8.39
CA GLY A 43 8.37 -19.59 -9.38
C GLY A 43 7.93 -21.02 -9.68
N LEU A 44 7.41 -21.20 -10.89
CA LEU A 44 6.88 -22.47 -11.39
C LEU A 44 7.83 -23.08 -12.41
N VAL A 45 7.87 -24.40 -12.48
CA VAL A 45 8.41 -25.16 -13.62
C VAL A 45 7.52 -26.36 -13.93
N GLN A 46 7.39 -26.68 -15.20
CA GLN A 46 6.68 -27.89 -15.62
C GLN A 46 7.61 -29.10 -15.48
N VAL A 47 7.15 -30.12 -14.77
CA VAL A 47 7.78 -31.43 -14.74
C VAL A 47 6.87 -32.44 -15.45
N VAL A 48 7.48 -33.34 -16.21
CA VAL A 48 6.78 -34.26 -17.12
C VAL A 48 7.09 -35.70 -16.75
N PHE A 49 6.04 -36.51 -16.65
CA PHE A 49 6.14 -37.94 -16.38
C PHE A 49 5.69 -38.73 -17.60
N ASN A 50 6.57 -39.59 -18.10
CA ASN A 50 6.30 -40.51 -19.20
C ASN A 50 5.90 -41.90 -18.67
N PRO A 51 5.02 -42.63 -19.36
CA PRO A 51 4.58 -43.97 -18.95
C PRO A 51 5.69 -45.02 -19.03
N GLU A 52 6.79 -44.75 -19.74
CA GLU A 52 7.96 -45.64 -19.83
C GLU A 52 8.61 -45.92 -18.46
N SER A 53 8.43 -45.01 -17.49
CA SER A 53 8.89 -45.19 -16.11
C SER A 53 7.70 -45.45 -15.19
N GLU A 54 7.21 -46.70 -15.21
CA GLU A 54 5.97 -47.15 -14.53
C GLU A 54 5.88 -46.69 -13.06
N GLU A 55 6.98 -46.80 -12.30
CA GLU A 55 7.03 -46.41 -10.89
C GLU A 55 6.77 -44.90 -10.70
N THR A 56 7.48 -44.06 -11.46
CA THR A 56 7.31 -42.59 -11.38
C THR A 56 5.94 -42.15 -11.89
N PHE A 57 5.41 -42.84 -12.90
CA PHE A 57 4.11 -42.53 -13.48
C PHE A 57 2.98 -42.86 -12.51
N ALA A 58 3.02 -44.05 -11.88
CA ALA A 58 2.04 -44.46 -10.86
C ALA A 58 2.07 -43.52 -9.65
N LEU A 59 3.25 -43.04 -9.22
CA LEU A 59 3.32 -42.05 -8.15
C LEU A 59 2.73 -40.70 -8.59
N ALA A 60 3.00 -40.24 -9.81
CA ALA A 60 2.43 -39.02 -10.35
C ALA A 60 0.90 -39.08 -10.52
N GLU A 61 0.31 -40.28 -10.68
CA GLU A 61 -1.15 -40.49 -10.66
C GLU A 61 -1.78 -40.27 -9.28
N SER A 62 -1.08 -40.64 -8.20
CA SER A 62 -1.59 -40.48 -6.83
C SER A 62 -1.43 -39.04 -6.29
N VAL A 63 -0.48 -38.29 -6.83
CA VAL A 63 -0.21 -36.89 -6.42
C VAL A 63 -1.46 -36.00 -6.55
N ARG A 64 -1.67 -35.14 -5.54
CA ARG A 64 -2.73 -34.12 -5.53
C ARG A 64 -2.15 -32.72 -5.35
N SER A 65 -3.00 -31.71 -5.50
CA SER A 65 -2.63 -30.31 -5.32
C SER A 65 -1.98 -30.08 -3.95
N GLU A 66 -0.95 -29.24 -3.93
CA GLU A 66 -0.17 -28.85 -2.76
C GLU A 66 0.61 -29.95 -2.03
N TYR A 67 0.71 -31.16 -2.62
CA TYR A 67 1.70 -32.16 -2.19
C TYR A 67 3.11 -31.58 -2.27
N VAL A 68 3.99 -31.98 -1.36
CA VAL A 68 5.39 -31.60 -1.33
C VAL A 68 6.20 -32.69 -2.01
N LEU A 69 6.82 -32.35 -3.14
CA LEU A 69 7.58 -33.29 -3.94
C LEU A 69 9.07 -32.95 -3.93
N ARG A 70 9.88 -33.99 -4.05
CA ARG A 70 11.24 -33.93 -4.58
C ARG A 70 11.26 -34.64 -5.92
N VAL A 71 11.86 -34.00 -6.92
CA VAL A 71 11.90 -34.46 -8.30
C VAL A 71 13.35 -34.43 -8.77
N GLU A 72 13.81 -35.51 -9.38
CA GLU A 72 15.09 -35.56 -10.10
C GLU A 72 14.79 -35.82 -11.58
N GLY A 73 15.44 -35.07 -12.47
CA GLY A 73 15.15 -35.16 -13.89
C GLY A 73 16.15 -34.40 -14.76
N VAL A 74 15.89 -34.38 -16.06
CA VAL A 74 16.72 -33.68 -17.05
C VAL A 74 15.93 -32.55 -17.68
N VAL A 75 16.54 -31.36 -17.74
CA VAL A 75 15.94 -30.19 -18.40
C VAL A 75 15.97 -30.39 -19.91
N ARG A 76 14.85 -30.15 -20.58
CA ARG A 76 14.72 -30.21 -22.03
C ARG A 76 13.84 -29.08 -22.55
N ASP A 77 13.91 -28.85 -23.87
CA ASP A 77 12.96 -27.98 -24.53
C ASP A 77 11.54 -28.54 -24.41
N ARG A 78 10.58 -27.63 -24.26
CA ARG A 78 9.19 -28.00 -24.48
C ARG A 78 8.96 -28.36 -25.94
N LEU A 79 7.97 -29.22 -26.18
CA LEU A 79 7.55 -29.55 -27.54
C LEU A 79 7.14 -28.28 -28.30
N GLU A 80 7.41 -28.26 -29.60
CA GLU A 80 7.03 -27.13 -30.47
C GLU A 80 5.52 -26.83 -30.34
N GLY A 81 5.18 -25.56 -30.16
CA GLY A 81 3.79 -25.12 -29.92
C GLY A 81 3.30 -25.25 -28.47
N THR A 82 4.10 -25.76 -27.53
CA THR A 82 3.72 -25.90 -26.10
C THR A 82 4.47 -24.94 -25.15
N VAL A 83 5.19 -23.98 -25.71
CA VAL A 83 5.86 -22.90 -24.99
C VAL A 83 4.81 -22.01 -24.30
N ASN A 84 5.02 -21.72 -23.01
CA ASN A 84 4.11 -20.91 -22.21
C ASN A 84 4.68 -19.52 -21.93
N ALA A 85 4.25 -18.51 -22.69
CA ALA A 85 4.72 -17.12 -22.53
C ALA A 85 4.38 -16.50 -21.16
N ASN A 86 3.44 -17.08 -20.40
CA ASN A 86 3.05 -16.58 -19.08
C ASN A 86 3.91 -17.16 -17.94
N MET A 87 4.87 -18.03 -18.24
CA MET A 87 5.82 -18.60 -17.27
C MET A 87 7.25 -18.21 -17.62
N ALA A 88 8.03 -17.79 -16.63
CA ALA A 88 9.46 -17.50 -16.80
C ALA A 88 10.25 -18.72 -17.32
N THR A 89 9.86 -19.91 -16.87
CA THR A 89 10.42 -21.21 -17.31
C THR A 89 9.65 -21.82 -18.48
N GLY A 90 8.82 -21.02 -19.16
CA GLY A 90 7.84 -21.49 -20.13
C GLY A 90 8.42 -22.08 -21.41
N GLU A 91 9.71 -21.91 -21.66
CA GLU A 91 10.42 -22.48 -22.81
C GLU A 91 11.00 -23.87 -22.50
N VAL A 92 11.14 -24.23 -21.23
CA VAL A 92 11.76 -25.49 -20.78
C VAL A 92 10.78 -26.33 -19.94
N GLU A 93 11.10 -27.61 -19.81
CA GLU A 93 10.46 -28.53 -18.89
C GLU A 93 11.48 -29.55 -18.36
N VAL A 94 11.14 -30.23 -17.26
CA VAL A 94 11.99 -31.27 -16.67
C VAL A 94 11.34 -32.62 -16.92
N LEU A 95 12.03 -33.48 -17.68
CA LEU A 95 11.64 -34.88 -17.79
C LEU A 95 12.05 -35.61 -16.51
N VAL A 96 11.08 -36.15 -15.79
CA VAL A 96 11.31 -36.75 -14.47
C VAL A 96 11.86 -38.16 -14.61
N ASN A 97 12.98 -38.42 -13.93
CA ASN A 97 13.59 -39.73 -13.80
C ASN A 97 13.26 -40.36 -12.44
N HIS A 98 13.14 -39.55 -11.40
CA HIS A 98 12.80 -40.00 -10.05
C HIS A 98 11.92 -38.97 -9.34
N VAL A 99 10.97 -39.45 -8.55
CA VAL A 99 10.07 -38.60 -7.76
C VAL A 99 9.85 -39.22 -6.39
N GLU A 100 9.84 -38.36 -5.38
CA GLU A 100 9.60 -38.70 -3.99
C GLU A 100 8.53 -37.75 -3.44
N VAL A 101 7.47 -38.30 -2.84
CA VAL A 101 6.48 -37.52 -2.09
C VAL A 101 7.05 -37.29 -0.69
N LEU A 102 7.60 -36.10 -0.45
CA LEU A 102 8.14 -35.72 0.85
C LEU A 102 7.04 -35.55 1.89
N ASN A 103 5.88 -35.04 1.47
CA ASN A 103 4.71 -34.93 2.32
C ASN A 103 3.42 -34.82 1.49
N GLU A 104 2.37 -35.50 1.92
CA GLU A 104 1.03 -35.36 1.35
C GLU A 104 0.36 -34.07 1.86
N SER A 105 -0.67 -33.61 1.14
CA SER A 105 -1.50 -32.48 1.55
C SER A 105 -2.97 -32.81 1.41
N GLU A 106 -3.77 -32.44 2.39
CA GLU A 106 -5.21 -32.33 2.20
C GLU A 106 -5.53 -31.25 1.16
N THR A 107 -6.73 -31.34 0.57
CA THR A 107 -7.22 -30.32 -0.37
C THR A 107 -7.21 -28.95 0.31
N PRO A 108 -6.54 -27.94 -0.28
CA PRO A 108 -6.51 -26.60 0.30
C PRO A 108 -7.91 -26.01 0.47
N PRO A 109 -8.15 -25.22 1.53
CA PRO A 109 -9.47 -24.62 1.81
C PRO A 109 -9.90 -23.60 0.74
N PHE A 110 -8.96 -23.10 -0.06
CA PHE A 110 -9.21 -22.31 -1.25
C PHE A 110 -8.08 -22.51 -2.27
N PRO A 111 -8.34 -22.32 -3.57
CA PRO A 111 -7.35 -22.49 -4.61
C PRO A 111 -6.21 -21.45 -4.54
N ILE A 112 -4.99 -21.89 -4.85
CA ILE A 112 -3.80 -21.03 -4.96
C ILE A 112 -3.60 -20.53 -6.41
N GLU A 113 -4.00 -21.32 -7.43
CA GLU A 113 -3.86 -21.01 -8.88
C GLU A 113 -4.49 -19.69 -9.32
N SER A 114 -5.57 -19.27 -8.69
CA SER A 114 -6.64 -18.54 -9.38
C SER A 114 -6.95 -17.16 -8.80
N ASP A 115 -7.36 -16.26 -9.67
CA ASP A 115 -7.88 -14.91 -9.36
C ASP A 115 -9.25 -14.90 -8.67
N ILE A 116 -9.71 -16.06 -8.18
CA ILE A 116 -10.95 -16.15 -7.40
C ILE A 116 -10.79 -15.32 -6.15
N GLU A 117 -11.68 -14.34 -6.00
CA GLU A 117 -11.75 -13.51 -4.83
C GLU A 117 -12.24 -14.35 -3.64
N VAL A 118 -11.30 -14.77 -2.80
CA VAL A 118 -11.57 -15.46 -1.54
C VAL A 118 -11.82 -14.41 -0.48
N ASN A 119 -12.86 -14.60 0.34
CA ASN A 119 -13.15 -13.69 1.44
C ASN A 119 -11.94 -13.52 2.39
N GLU A 120 -11.82 -12.34 2.99
CA GLU A 120 -10.65 -12.01 3.82
C GLU A 120 -10.55 -12.90 5.07
N GLU A 121 -11.68 -13.24 5.68
CA GLU A 121 -11.75 -14.09 6.86
C GLU A 121 -11.09 -15.46 6.63
N MET A 122 -11.41 -16.15 5.53
CA MET A 122 -10.80 -17.43 5.20
C MET A 122 -9.31 -17.29 4.90
N ARG A 123 -8.92 -16.20 4.21
CA ARG A 123 -7.51 -15.93 3.90
C ARG A 123 -6.68 -15.69 5.17
N LEU A 124 -7.24 -15.03 6.16
CA LEU A 124 -6.59 -14.80 7.46
C LEU A 124 -6.57 -16.09 8.31
N ARG A 125 -7.67 -16.87 8.32
CA ARG A 125 -7.74 -18.16 9.02
C ARG A 125 -6.70 -19.15 8.52
N TYR A 126 -6.51 -19.21 7.20
CA TYR A 126 -5.53 -20.10 6.55
C TYR A 126 -4.39 -19.32 5.92
N ARG A 127 -3.85 -18.33 6.66
CA ARG A 127 -2.83 -17.41 6.15
C ARG A 127 -1.59 -18.12 5.62
N TYR A 128 -1.23 -19.27 6.20
CA TYR A 128 -0.10 -20.10 5.74
C TYR A 128 -0.29 -20.67 4.32
N ILE A 129 -1.54 -20.87 3.86
CA ILE A 129 -1.85 -21.20 2.47
C ILE A 129 -1.89 -19.94 1.61
N ASP A 130 -2.51 -18.86 2.10
CA ASP A 130 -2.60 -17.59 1.35
C ASP A 130 -1.22 -16.99 1.04
N LEU A 131 -0.25 -17.15 1.95
CA LEU A 131 1.13 -16.70 1.76
C LEU A 131 1.88 -17.44 0.64
N ARG A 132 1.37 -18.59 0.17
CA ARG A 132 1.92 -19.29 -1.00
C ARG A 132 1.53 -18.63 -2.32
N LYS A 133 0.52 -17.76 -2.34
CA LYS A 133 0.10 -17.03 -3.54
C LYS A 133 1.20 -16.07 -4.00
N THR A 134 1.41 -15.97 -5.30
CA THR A 134 2.42 -15.10 -5.92
C THR A 134 2.31 -13.65 -5.46
N ALA A 135 1.09 -13.10 -5.34
CA ALA A 135 0.88 -11.74 -4.87
C ALA A 135 1.35 -11.53 -3.42
N MET A 136 1.11 -12.49 -2.53
CA MET A 136 1.55 -12.38 -1.13
C MET A 136 3.05 -12.56 -1.00
N LEU A 137 3.64 -13.50 -1.74
CA LEU A 137 5.08 -13.68 -1.81
C LEU A 137 5.79 -12.43 -2.34
N ARG A 138 5.24 -11.80 -3.38
CA ARG A 138 5.76 -10.53 -3.92
C ARG A 138 5.75 -9.43 -2.86
N ASN A 139 4.66 -9.29 -2.10
CA ASN A 139 4.57 -8.28 -1.04
C ASN A 139 5.59 -8.54 0.08
N MET A 140 5.78 -9.79 0.50
CA MET A 140 6.77 -10.14 1.52
C MET A 140 8.21 -9.95 1.03
N THR A 141 8.46 -10.27 -0.24
CA THR A 141 9.76 -10.06 -0.89
C THR A 141 10.07 -8.57 -1.00
N MET A 142 9.10 -7.77 -1.45
CA MET A 142 9.22 -6.31 -1.49
C MET A 142 9.47 -5.74 -0.09
N ARG A 143 8.76 -6.19 0.94
CA ARG A 143 9.01 -5.76 2.33
C ARG A 143 10.44 -6.08 2.77
N ARG A 144 10.94 -7.29 2.49
CA ARG A 144 12.34 -7.66 2.75
C ARG A 144 13.29 -6.69 2.05
N ASP A 145 13.08 -6.44 0.76
CA ASP A 145 13.97 -5.60 -0.05
C ASP A 145 13.98 -4.15 0.40
N VAL A 146 12.80 -3.62 0.76
CA VAL A 146 12.67 -2.30 1.41
C VAL A 146 13.49 -2.25 2.69
N THR A 147 13.30 -3.21 3.61
CA THR A 147 14.04 -3.19 4.89
C THR A 147 15.55 -3.38 4.71
N ARG A 148 15.99 -4.17 3.72
CA ARG A 148 17.41 -4.35 3.41
C ARG A 148 18.01 -3.06 2.84
N ASN A 149 17.31 -2.42 1.91
CA ASN A 149 17.75 -1.18 1.28
C ASN A 149 17.90 -0.05 2.32
N VAL A 150 16.88 0.13 3.16
CA VAL A 150 16.90 1.13 4.26
C VAL A 150 18.07 0.90 5.21
N ARG A 151 18.31 -0.35 5.65
CA ARG A 151 19.47 -0.67 6.50
C ARG A 151 20.79 -0.30 5.84
N ASN A 152 21.00 -0.76 4.60
CA ASN A 152 22.22 -0.47 3.86
C ASN A 152 22.45 1.04 3.69
N PHE A 153 21.38 1.81 3.42
CA PHE A 153 21.46 3.26 3.29
C PHE A 153 21.89 3.91 4.61
N LEU A 154 21.23 3.55 5.72
CA LEU A 154 21.51 4.14 7.04
C LEU A 154 22.90 3.76 7.56
N ASP A 155 23.32 2.51 7.36
CA ASP A 155 24.67 2.04 7.68
C ASP A 155 25.73 2.83 6.90
N ALA A 156 25.48 3.11 5.60
CA ALA A 156 26.36 3.94 4.78
C ALA A 156 26.39 5.43 5.18
N GLN A 157 25.42 5.88 5.99
CA GLN A 157 25.32 7.23 6.54
C GLN A 157 25.78 7.32 8.02
N ASP A 158 26.48 6.29 8.51
CA ASP A 158 27.00 6.16 9.87
C ASP A 158 25.91 6.15 10.98
N PHE A 159 24.69 5.71 10.65
CA PHE A 159 23.68 5.42 11.68
C PHE A 159 23.92 4.05 12.31
N PHE A 160 23.66 3.93 13.61
CA PHE A 160 23.78 2.66 14.33
C PHE A 160 22.39 2.05 14.60
N GLU A 161 22.18 0.80 14.18
CA GLU A 161 20.99 0.02 14.57
C GLU A 161 21.13 -0.36 16.07
N MET A 162 20.33 0.25 16.95
CA MET A 162 20.37 -0.06 18.39
C MET A 162 18.99 -0.48 18.89
N GLU A 163 18.93 -1.61 19.58
CA GLU A 163 17.67 -2.13 20.11
C GLU A 163 17.23 -1.39 21.37
N THR A 164 15.91 -1.18 21.52
CA THR A 164 15.30 -0.58 22.70
C THR A 164 14.32 -1.54 23.36
N PRO A 165 14.17 -1.53 24.70
CA PRO A 165 13.32 -2.49 25.39
C PRO A 165 11.83 -2.33 25.04
N ILE A 166 11.12 -3.46 24.98
CA ILE A 166 9.66 -3.51 24.73
C ILE A 166 8.85 -3.41 26.04
N LEU A 167 9.38 -3.87 27.17
CA LEU A 167 8.67 -3.76 28.44
C LEU A 167 9.05 -2.43 29.11
N THR A 168 8.26 -1.40 28.85
CA THR A 168 8.54 -0.02 29.29
C THR A 168 7.61 0.40 30.43
N LYS A 169 7.77 1.64 30.91
CA LYS A 169 6.85 2.26 31.85
C LYS A 169 5.75 2.99 31.07
N ALA A 170 4.50 2.86 31.52
CA ALA A 170 3.38 3.60 30.94
C ALA A 170 3.58 5.11 31.04
N THR A 171 3.26 5.82 29.97
CA THR A 171 3.27 7.29 29.90
C THR A 171 1.88 7.78 29.50
N PRO A 172 1.26 8.71 30.25
CA PRO A 172 -0.16 9.05 30.07
C PRO A 172 -0.47 9.90 28.81
N GLU A 173 0.51 10.14 27.94
CA GLU A 173 0.38 10.95 26.73
C GLU A 173 0.43 10.07 25.47
N GLY A 174 -0.27 10.49 24.42
CA GLY A 174 -0.31 9.78 23.13
C GLY A 174 -1.55 8.88 22.98
N ALA A 175 -1.35 7.66 22.50
CA ALA A 175 -2.39 6.64 22.38
C ALA A 175 -2.58 5.88 23.70
N ARG A 176 -3.53 4.94 23.74
CA ARG A 176 -3.61 3.98 24.85
C ARG A 176 -2.51 2.91 24.75
N ASP A 177 -1.90 2.59 25.89
CA ASP A 177 -0.88 1.54 26.00
C ASP A 177 -1.50 0.15 26.20
N TYR A 178 -0.91 -0.86 25.54
CA TYR A 178 -1.09 -2.24 25.98
C TYR A 178 -0.30 -2.48 27.27
N ILE A 179 -0.93 -3.14 28.25
CA ILE A 179 -0.32 -3.42 29.54
C ILE A 179 0.06 -4.89 29.69
N VAL A 180 1.20 -5.15 30.33
CA VAL A 180 1.69 -6.50 30.67
C VAL A 180 1.86 -6.59 32.18
N PRO A 181 1.03 -7.39 32.89
CA PRO A 181 1.12 -7.53 34.34
C PRO A 181 2.47 -8.09 34.78
N SER A 182 3.07 -7.48 35.82
CA SER A 182 4.32 -7.96 36.39
C SER A 182 4.08 -9.08 37.39
N ARG A 183 4.64 -10.27 37.14
CA ARG A 183 4.59 -11.39 38.10
C ARG A 183 5.34 -11.09 39.40
N THR A 184 6.44 -10.32 39.32
CA THR A 184 7.34 -10.08 40.47
C THR A 184 6.95 -8.85 41.29
N HIS A 185 6.20 -7.92 40.72
CA HIS A 185 5.76 -6.70 41.39
C HIS A 185 4.23 -6.63 41.36
N PRO A 186 3.54 -7.12 42.41
CA PRO A 186 2.08 -7.11 42.48
C PRO A 186 1.52 -5.71 42.22
N ASN A 187 0.41 -5.63 41.48
CA ASN A 187 -0.27 -4.39 41.07
C ASN A 187 0.57 -3.42 40.21
N ASN A 188 1.71 -3.86 39.68
CA ASN A 188 2.50 -3.10 38.73
C ASN A 188 2.43 -3.74 37.34
N PHE A 189 2.50 -2.90 36.31
CA PHE A 189 2.36 -3.29 34.92
C PHE A 189 3.52 -2.68 34.12
N PHE A 190 4.01 -3.42 33.14
CA PHE A 190 4.75 -2.83 32.03
C PHE A 190 3.76 -2.31 30.98
N ALA A 191 4.22 -1.37 30.17
CA ALA A 191 3.54 -0.93 28.97
C ALA A 191 4.34 -1.37 27.73
N LEU A 192 3.65 -1.71 26.64
CA LEU A 192 4.28 -1.90 25.34
C LEU A 192 4.43 -0.54 24.66
N PRO A 193 5.59 -0.23 24.03
CA PRO A 193 5.88 1.11 23.53
C PRO A 193 5.06 1.44 22.28
N GLN A 194 4.50 2.64 22.26
CA GLN A 194 3.89 3.23 21.06
C GLN A 194 4.91 3.64 20.01
N SER A 195 6.14 3.93 20.47
CA SER A 195 7.38 4.20 19.73
C SER A 195 8.54 4.19 20.74
N PRO A 196 9.80 4.07 20.29
CA PRO A 196 10.97 4.17 21.18
C PRO A 196 11.37 5.63 21.51
N GLN A 197 10.43 6.59 21.42
CA GLN A 197 10.69 8.04 21.49
C GLN A 197 11.56 8.47 22.67
N LEU A 198 11.29 7.98 23.89
CA LEU A 198 12.11 8.36 25.05
C LEU A 198 13.49 7.70 25.02
N TYR A 199 13.60 6.48 24.48
CA TYR A 199 14.86 5.76 24.41
C TYR A 199 15.80 6.35 23.37
N LYS A 200 15.31 6.70 22.18
CA LYS A 200 16.15 7.36 21.16
C LYS A 200 16.69 8.71 21.66
N GLN A 201 15.89 9.46 22.42
CA GLN A 201 16.34 10.70 23.07
C GLN A 201 17.41 10.43 24.14
N LEU A 202 17.26 9.39 24.96
CA LEU A 202 18.29 8.97 25.91
C LEU A 202 19.59 8.54 25.21
N LEU A 203 19.50 7.90 24.04
CA LEU A 203 20.68 7.55 23.23
C LEU A 203 21.39 8.79 22.70
N MET A 204 20.66 9.82 22.26
CA MET A 204 21.27 11.11 21.89
C MET A 204 21.99 11.74 23.09
N ILE A 205 21.37 11.74 24.28
CA ILE A 205 21.99 12.21 25.52
C ILE A 205 23.24 11.39 25.88
N ALA A 206 23.23 10.09 25.60
CA ALA A 206 24.36 9.19 25.83
C ALA A 206 25.52 9.39 24.84
N GLY A 207 25.40 10.33 23.90
CA GLY A 207 26.44 10.63 22.90
C GLY A 207 26.38 9.74 21.66
N MET A 208 25.29 9.00 21.45
CA MET A 208 25.06 8.30 20.18
C MET A 208 24.59 9.33 19.16
N ASP A 209 25.47 9.74 18.25
CA ASP A 209 25.21 10.85 17.33
C ASP A 209 24.10 10.55 16.31
N LYS A 210 24.03 9.29 15.83
CA LYS A 210 23.06 8.85 14.82
C LYS A 210 22.54 7.46 15.16
N TYR A 211 21.23 7.36 15.32
CA TYR A 211 20.53 6.16 15.73
C TYR A 211 19.45 5.79 14.73
N TYR A 212 19.29 4.51 14.47
CA TYR A 212 18.05 4.00 13.89
C TYR A 212 17.64 2.66 14.49
N GLN A 213 16.38 2.28 14.27
CA GLN A 213 15.87 0.94 14.60
C GLN A 213 14.64 0.62 13.75
N ILE A 214 14.60 -0.60 13.20
CA ILE A 214 13.35 -1.16 12.65
C ILE A 214 12.64 -1.91 13.78
N VAL A 215 11.68 -1.23 14.43
CA VAL A 215 11.13 -1.62 15.73
C VAL A 215 9.64 -1.94 15.68
N ARG A 216 9.18 -2.85 16.56
CA ARG A 216 7.75 -3.12 16.77
C ARG A 216 7.15 -2.10 17.73
N CYS A 217 6.01 -1.56 17.34
CA CYS A 217 5.27 -0.57 18.10
C CYS A 217 3.83 -1.04 18.30
N PHE A 218 3.23 -0.63 19.42
CA PHE A 218 1.95 -1.13 19.90
C PHE A 218 1.04 0.03 20.27
N ARG A 219 -0.21 0.01 19.80
CA ARG A 219 -1.23 1.02 20.14
C ARG A 219 -2.57 0.34 20.37
N ASP A 220 -3.15 0.54 21.55
CA ASP A 220 -4.47 -0.02 21.91
C ASP A 220 -5.60 0.90 21.44
N GLU A 221 -5.71 1.05 20.12
CA GLU A 221 -6.68 1.90 19.42
C GLU A 221 -7.55 1.08 18.46
N ASP A 222 -8.72 1.61 18.10
CA ASP A 222 -9.58 0.98 17.09
C ASP A 222 -8.87 0.90 15.73
N LEU A 223 -9.02 -0.26 15.08
CA LEU A 223 -8.37 -0.55 13.81
C LEU A 223 -9.00 0.22 12.64
N ARG A 224 -8.20 0.41 11.59
CA ARG A 224 -8.63 0.93 10.28
C ARG A 224 -7.92 0.14 9.18
N ALA A 225 -8.31 0.38 7.92
CA ALA A 225 -7.68 -0.26 6.77
C ALA A 225 -6.14 -0.10 6.75
N ASP A 226 -5.62 1.01 7.28
CA ASP A 226 -4.20 1.35 7.37
C ASP A 226 -3.65 1.32 8.81
N ARG A 227 -4.40 0.79 9.80
CA ARG A 227 -4.01 0.81 11.23
C ARG A 227 -4.19 -0.55 11.88
N GLN A 228 -3.09 -1.08 12.38
CA GLN A 228 -3.02 -2.34 13.14
C GLN A 228 -2.51 -2.05 14.55
N PRO A 229 -2.94 -2.83 15.57
CA PRO A 229 -2.54 -2.62 16.96
C PRO A 229 -1.05 -2.90 17.18
N GLU A 230 -0.48 -3.81 16.39
CA GLU A 230 0.96 -4.04 16.29
C GLU A 230 1.42 -3.67 14.88
N PHE A 231 2.43 -2.80 14.79
CA PHE A 231 3.00 -2.38 13.52
C PHE A 231 4.52 -2.19 13.64
N THR A 232 5.19 -2.06 12.51
CA THR A 232 6.64 -1.86 12.46
C THR A 232 6.93 -0.43 12.05
N GLN A 233 7.80 0.25 12.79
CA GLN A 233 8.32 1.58 12.43
C GLN A 233 9.79 1.47 12.05
N LEU A 234 10.21 2.33 11.12
CA LEU A 234 11.59 2.77 11.03
C LEU A 234 11.69 4.00 11.93
N ASP A 235 12.37 3.86 13.07
CA ASP A 235 12.62 4.98 13.97
C ASP A 235 14.06 5.46 13.79
N ILE A 236 14.24 6.78 13.74
CA ILE A 236 15.51 7.45 13.46
C ILE A 236 15.63 8.65 14.39
N GLU A 237 16.84 8.90 14.88
CA GLU A 237 17.18 10.08 15.66
C GLU A 237 18.64 10.50 15.40
N THR A 238 18.90 11.81 15.44
CA THR A 238 20.23 12.39 15.20
C THR A 238 20.53 13.52 16.17
N SER A 239 21.80 13.67 16.56
CA SER A 239 22.31 14.82 17.32
C SER A 239 22.89 15.87 16.37
N PHE A 240 22.89 17.13 16.82
CA PHE A 240 23.54 18.27 16.12
C PHE A 240 23.11 18.53 14.65
N MET A 241 21.96 18.01 14.23
CA MET A 241 21.37 18.27 12.91
C MET A 241 20.14 19.20 13.03
N ASN A 242 19.95 20.05 12.04
CA ASN A 242 18.73 20.86 11.91
C ASN A 242 17.68 20.14 11.04
N GLU A 243 16.47 20.71 10.99
CA GLU A 243 15.34 20.19 10.22
C GLU A 243 15.69 19.92 8.75
N ASP A 244 16.29 20.90 8.06
CA ASP A 244 16.66 20.77 6.64
C ASP A 244 17.63 19.60 6.38
N SER A 245 18.60 19.40 7.28
CA SER A 245 19.59 18.32 7.15
C SER A 245 18.96 16.95 7.36
N ILE A 246 18.04 16.83 8.33
CA ILE A 246 17.32 15.58 8.58
C ILE A 246 16.42 15.27 7.38
N MET A 247 15.66 16.26 6.90
CA MET A 247 14.79 16.11 5.73
C MET A 247 15.57 15.67 4.49
N ALA A 248 16.74 16.25 4.23
CA ALA A 248 17.59 15.87 3.10
C ALA A 248 18.02 14.40 3.16
N VAL A 249 18.49 13.92 4.32
CA VAL A 249 18.88 12.50 4.49
C VAL A 249 17.68 11.58 4.31
N MET A 250 16.51 11.92 4.86
CA MET A 250 15.30 11.12 4.69
C MET A 250 14.81 11.11 3.24
N GLU A 251 14.90 12.24 2.55
CA GLU A 251 14.54 12.37 1.14
C GLU A 251 15.46 11.54 0.25
N ASP A 252 16.78 11.61 0.45
CA ASP A 252 17.76 10.79 -0.25
C ASP A 252 17.50 9.30 -0.05
N MET A 253 17.20 8.88 1.19
CA MET A 253 16.83 7.51 1.51
C MET A 253 15.60 7.07 0.72
N MET A 254 14.54 7.88 0.72
CA MET A 254 13.28 7.53 0.04
C MET A 254 13.44 7.50 -1.48
N ARG A 255 14.23 8.40 -2.07
CA ARG A 255 14.53 8.39 -3.50
C ARG A 255 15.32 7.15 -3.91
N GLY A 256 16.39 6.83 -3.18
CA GLY A 256 17.18 5.61 -3.39
C GLY A 256 16.32 4.35 -3.26
N LEU A 257 15.49 4.29 -2.21
CA LEU A 257 14.58 3.18 -1.96
C LEU A 257 13.62 2.92 -3.14
N PHE A 258 12.96 3.96 -3.64
CA PHE A 258 12.03 3.83 -4.78
C PHE A 258 12.75 3.44 -6.06
N LYS A 259 13.94 3.99 -6.31
CA LYS A 259 14.74 3.65 -7.48
C LYS A 259 15.22 2.19 -7.43
N ASP A 260 15.73 1.74 -6.30
CA ASP A 260 16.34 0.41 -6.18
C ASP A 260 15.32 -0.72 -6.10
N VAL A 261 14.16 -0.49 -5.46
CA VAL A 261 13.18 -1.56 -5.21
C VAL A 261 12.14 -1.67 -6.32
N ILE A 262 11.74 -0.55 -6.93
CA ILE A 262 10.67 -0.55 -7.95
C ILE A 262 11.01 0.25 -9.22
N ASP A 263 12.26 0.68 -9.40
CA ASP A 263 12.74 1.44 -10.57
C ASP A 263 11.94 2.72 -10.86
N VAL A 264 11.49 3.41 -9.81
CA VAL A 264 10.78 4.68 -9.92
C VAL A 264 11.69 5.84 -9.51
N ASP A 265 11.87 6.79 -10.42
CA ASP A 265 12.53 8.05 -10.14
C ASP A 265 11.53 9.07 -9.57
N LEU A 266 11.79 9.53 -8.34
CA LEU A 266 10.97 10.55 -7.65
C LEU A 266 11.48 11.98 -7.88
N GLY A 267 12.48 12.15 -8.76
CA GLY A 267 13.09 13.42 -9.11
C GLY A 267 14.14 13.89 -8.12
N ASP A 268 14.66 15.10 -8.36
CA ASP A 268 15.79 15.62 -7.59
C ASP A 268 15.39 16.26 -6.24
N LYS A 269 14.11 16.62 -6.08
CA LYS A 269 13.63 17.30 -4.88
C LYS A 269 12.15 17.03 -4.57
N PHE A 270 11.81 16.77 -3.31
CA PHE A 270 10.41 16.70 -2.87
C PHE A 270 9.81 18.10 -2.68
N PRO A 271 8.56 18.33 -3.10
CA PRO A 271 7.88 19.61 -2.88
C PRO A 271 7.66 19.82 -1.39
N GLN A 272 8.08 20.98 -0.89
CA GLN A 272 7.84 21.39 0.49
C GLN A 272 6.59 22.29 0.54
N MET A 273 5.75 22.03 1.53
CA MET A 273 4.50 22.76 1.74
C MET A 273 4.32 23.00 3.24
N THR A 274 4.04 24.24 3.62
CA THR A 274 3.74 24.53 5.03
C THR A 274 2.42 23.90 5.43
N TYR A 275 2.24 23.58 6.72
CA TYR A 275 0.95 23.09 7.24
C TYR A 275 -0.20 24.05 6.88
N ALA A 276 0.00 25.35 7.04
CA ALA A 276 -1.01 26.36 6.72
C ALA A 276 -1.42 26.33 5.23
N GLU A 277 -0.44 26.16 4.35
CA GLU A 277 -0.69 26.02 2.91
C GLU A 277 -1.42 24.72 2.58
N ALA A 278 -1.02 23.58 3.17
CA ALA A 278 -1.67 22.28 2.95
C ALA A 278 -3.14 22.31 3.41
N MET A 279 -3.41 22.86 4.59
CA MET A 279 -4.76 23.01 5.12
C MET A 279 -5.59 24.01 4.31
N SER A 280 -4.98 25.10 3.83
CA SER A 280 -5.67 26.07 2.98
C SER A 280 -6.01 25.45 1.62
N ARG A 281 -5.04 24.86 0.90
CA ARG A 281 -5.25 24.37 -0.47
C ARG A 281 -5.95 23.02 -0.55
N PHE A 282 -5.81 22.16 0.45
CA PHE A 282 -6.30 20.77 0.35
C PHE A 282 -7.17 20.35 1.54
N GLY A 283 -7.18 21.11 2.63
CA GLY A 283 -7.93 20.74 3.85
C GLY A 283 -7.39 19.48 4.52
N SER A 284 -6.12 19.14 4.26
CA SER A 284 -5.44 17.98 4.82
C SER A 284 -3.96 18.29 5.04
N ASP A 285 -3.43 17.78 6.14
CA ASP A 285 -2.02 17.76 6.51
C ASP A 285 -1.21 16.69 5.74
N LYS A 286 -1.88 15.86 4.93
CA LYS A 286 -1.28 14.84 4.06
C LYS A 286 -1.93 14.86 2.66
N PRO A 287 -1.76 15.97 1.90
CA PRO A 287 -2.46 16.16 0.64
C PRO A 287 -2.05 15.10 -0.40
N ASP A 288 -3.04 14.56 -1.12
CA ASP A 288 -2.79 13.71 -2.28
C ASP A 288 -2.55 14.57 -3.53
N LEU A 289 -1.28 14.86 -3.82
CA LEU A 289 -0.87 15.73 -4.93
C LEU A 289 -1.13 15.12 -6.32
N ARG A 290 -1.56 13.86 -6.41
CA ARG A 290 -2.02 13.26 -7.67
C ARG A 290 -3.39 13.81 -8.08
N ILE A 291 -4.15 14.34 -7.12
CA ILE A 291 -5.45 14.98 -7.34
C ILE A 291 -5.19 16.50 -7.53
N PRO A 292 -5.40 17.06 -8.73
CA PRO A 292 -5.08 18.46 -9.01
C PRO A 292 -6.13 19.44 -8.48
N LEU A 293 -7.07 18.96 -7.65
CA LEU A 293 -8.17 19.76 -7.13
C LEU A 293 -7.72 20.51 -5.88
N GLU A 294 -8.05 21.79 -5.81
CA GLU A 294 -7.68 22.66 -4.70
C GLU A 294 -8.90 23.41 -4.17
N LEU A 295 -8.90 23.62 -2.86
CA LEU A 295 -9.77 24.55 -2.17
C LEU A 295 -9.30 25.98 -2.40
N VAL A 296 -10.26 26.87 -2.64
CA VAL A 296 -10.03 28.31 -2.84
C VAL A 296 -10.87 29.07 -1.82
N ASP A 297 -10.22 29.90 -1.01
CA ASP A 297 -10.90 30.73 -0.02
C ASP A 297 -11.74 31.84 -0.67
N ILE A 298 -13.03 31.86 -0.37
CA ILE A 298 -14.02 32.81 -0.91
C ILE A 298 -14.77 33.59 0.19
N ALA A 299 -14.28 33.53 1.42
CA ALA A 299 -14.91 34.18 2.57
C ALA A 299 -15.06 35.70 2.37
N GLU A 300 -14.06 36.37 1.79
CA GLU A 300 -14.10 37.82 1.56
C GLU A 300 -15.29 38.24 0.68
N GLU A 301 -15.54 37.50 -0.40
CA GLU A 301 -16.65 37.76 -1.32
C GLU A 301 -18.03 37.45 -0.69
N MET A 302 -18.05 36.70 0.40
CA MET A 302 -19.26 36.19 1.06
C MET A 302 -19.66 36.98 2.31
N LYS A 303 -18.91 38.00 2.74
CA LYS A 303 -19.20 38.74 3.99
C LYS A 303 -20.57 39.43 3.97
N ASP A 304 -20.90 40.07 2.86
CA ASP A 304 -22.08 40.95 2.74
C ASP A 304 -23.28 40.28 2.06
N VAL A 305 -23.24 38.95 1.84
CA VAL A 305 -24.35 38.24 1.19
C VAL A 305 -25.48 37.94 2.18
N ASP A 306 -26.73 37.99 1.69
CA ASP A 306 -27.92 37.75 2.51
C ASP A 306 -27.99 36.30 3.03
N PHE A 307 -27.29 35.37 2.37
CA PHE A 307 -27.25 33.98 2.76
C PHE A 307 -26.40 33.75 4.01
N LYS A 308 -27.06 33.70 5.18
CA LYS A 308 -26.41 33.53 6.50
C LYS A 308 -25.53 32.29 6.64
N VAL A 309 -25.76 31.25 5.84
CA VAL A 309 -24.89 30.05 5.81
C VAL A 309 -23.48 30.40 5.33
N PHE A 310 -23.32 31.41 4.46
CA PHE A 310 -22.01 31.90 4.04
C PHE A 310 -21.56 33.14 4.81
N SER A 311 -22.42 34.15 4.98
CA SER A 311 -22.02 35.38 5.67
C SER A 311 -21.74 35.19 7.15
N GLY A 312 -22.31 34.17 7.81
CA GLY A 312 -21.96 33.80 9.18
C GLY A 312 -20.48 33.39 9.30
N PRO A 313 -20.05 32.26 8.70
CA PRO A 313 -18.65 31.83 8.72
C PRO A 313 -17.68 32.83 8.07
N ALA A 314 -18.09 33.59 7.06
CA ALA A 314 -17.24 34.60 6.43
C ALA A 314 -16.88 35.78 7.35
N ASN A 315 -17.74 36.11 8.31
CA ASN A 315 -17.52 37.19 9.29
C ASN A 315 -16.99 36.68 10.64
N ASP A 316 -16.95 35.36 10.86
CA ASP A 316 -16.36 34.76 12.06
C ASP A 316 -14.84 34.61 11.84
N PRO A 317 -13.97 35.18 12.70
CA PRO A 317 -12.52 34.98 12.60
C PRO A 317 -12.07 33.52 12.78
N LYS A 318 -12.93 32.64 13.32
CA LYS A 318 -12.73 31.19 13.40
C LYS A 318 -13.41 30.43 12.25
N GLY A 319 -14.17 31.13 11.42
CA GLY A 319 -14.89 30.58 10.28
C GLY A 319 -14.07 30.62 9.00
N ARG A 320 -14.54 29.85 8.02
CA ARG A 320 -13.99 29.76 6.68
C ARG A 320 -15.13 29.52 5.71
N VAL A 321 -15.02 30.07 4.50
CA VAL A 321 -15.85 29.66 3.36
C VAL A 321 -14.91 29.33 2.23
N ALA A 322 -14.86 28.05 1.87
CA ALA A 322 -13.97 27.55 0.83
C ALA A 322 -14.79 26.99 -0.33
N ALA A 323 -14.22 27.12 -1.52
CA ALA A 323 -14.82 26.61 -2.73
C ALA A 323 -13.94 25.56 -3.38
N LEU A 324 -14.53 24.45 -3.82
CA LEU A 324 -13.85 23.39 -4.56
C LEU A 324 -14.37 23.37 -6.00
N ARG A 325 -13.45 23.59 -6.95
CA ARG A 325 -13.78 23.50 -8.37
C ARG A 325 -13.65 22.05 -8.83
N VAL A 326 -14.72 21.50 -9.41
CA VAL A 326 -14.71 20.16 -10.01
C VAL A 326 -14.80 20.28 -11.54
N PRO A 327 -13.73 19.93 -12.28
CA PRO A 327 -13.75 19.89 -13.74
C PRO A 327 -14.89 19.00 -14.24
N ASN A 328 -15.63 19.47 -15.25
CA ASN A 328 -16.79 18.76 -15.81
C ASN A 328 -17.92 18.38 -14.83
N GLY A 329 -17.95 18.92 -13.60
CA GLY A 329 -18.95 18.53 -12.60
C GLY A 329 -20.40 18.92 -12.93
N SER A 330 -20.67 19.68 -13.99
CA SER A 330 -22.03 20.00 -14.45
C SER A 330 -22.83 18.75 -14.86
N THR A 331 -22.13 17.68 -15.25
CA THR A 331 -22.70 16.37 -15.62
C THR A 331 -23.21 15.59 -14.42
N LEU A 332 -22.83 15.96 -13.19
CA LEU A 332 -23.28 15.27 -11.98
C LEU A 332 -24.80 15.33 -11.88
N SER A 333 -25.42 14.17 -11.68
CA SER A 333 -26.86 14.09 -11.47
C SER A 333 -27.22 14.66 -10.09
N ARG A 334 -28.51 14.95 -9.87
CA ARG A 334 -28.97 15.35 -8.53
C ARG A 334 -28.66 14.29 -7.48
N LYS A 335 -28.78 13.01 -7.86
CA LYS A 335 -28.48 11.86 -7.00
C LYS A 335 -27.01 11.87 -6.54
N ASP A 336 -26.07 12.17 -7.44
CA ASP A 336 -24.64 12.24 -7.10
C ASP A 336 -24.36 13.37 -6.11
N ILE A 337 -24.99 14.54 -6.31
CA ILE A 337 -24.87 15.68 -5.39
C ILE A 337 -25.43 15.34 -4.01
N ASP A 338 -26.57 14.63 -3.93
CA ASP A 338 -27.14 14.21 -2.65
C ASP A 338 -26.23 13.18 -1.93
N VAL A 339 -25.54 12.31 -2.68
CA VAL A 339 -24.50 11.41 -2.14
C VAL A 339 -23.34 12.20 -1.55
N TYR A 340 -22.80 13.19 -2.26
CA TYR A 340 -21.72 14.05 -1.74
C TYR A 340 -22.15 14.89 -0.53
N THR A 341 -23.39 15.38 -0.54
CA THR A 341 -23.96 16.12 0.61
C THR A 341 -24.00 15.24 1.87
N LYS A 342 -24.42 13.97 1.73
CA LYS A 342 -24.38 13.00 2.83
C LYS A 342 -22.95 12.69 3.25
N PHE A 343 -22.03 12.53 2.31
CA PHE A 343 -20.62 12.26 2.60
C PHE A 343 -19.99 13.37 3.47
N VAL A 344 -20.14 14.64 3.09
CA VAL A 344 -19.57 15.75 3.89
C VAL A 344 -20.21 15.90 5.27
N SER A 345 -21.47 15.46 5.44
CA SER A 345 -22.15 15.53 6.74
C SER A 345 -21.54 14.63 7.81
N ILE A 346 -20.87 13.53 7.41
CA ILE A 346 -20.12 12.65 8.32
C ILE A 346 -18.96 13.41 8.99
N TYR A 347 -18.46 14.46 8.34
CA TYR A 347 -17.41 15.35 8.84
C TYR A 347 -17.96 16.62 9.52
N GLY A 348 -19.27 16.67 9.80
CA GLY A 348 -19.92 17.76 10.53
C GLY A 348 -20.46 18.91 9.67
N ALA A 349 -20.34 18.86 8.34
CA ALA A 349 -20.92 19.87 7.47
C ALA A 349 -22.46 19.82 7.52
N ARG A 350 -23.11 20.99 7.66
CA ARG A 350 -24.59 21.09 7.71
C ARG A 350 -25.26 21.02 6.33
N GLY A 351 -24.49 21.12 5.27
CA GLY A 351 -24.95 21.01 3.89
C GLY A 351 -23.79 21.17 2.91
N LEU A 352 -24.07 20.84 1.66
CA LEU A 352 -23.24 21.16 0.50
C LEU A 352 -24.00 22.16 -0.36
N ALA A 353 -23.49 23.39 -0.47
CA ALA A 353 -23.97 24.29 -1.51
C ALA A 353 -23.18 24.05 -2.79
N TYR A 354 -23.85 24.17 -3.94
CA TYR A 354 -23.23 23.96 -5.24
C TYR A 354 -23.68 24.99 -6.26
N ILE A 355 -22.88 25.21 -7.30
CA ILE A 355 -23.26 25.98 -8.50
C ILE A 355 -22.85 25.19 -9.73
N LYS A 356 -23.81 24.88 -10.61
CA LYS A 356 -23.51 24.39 -11.96
C LYS A 356 -23.30 25.58 -12.88
N VAL A 357 -22.22 25.56 -13.64
CA VAL A 357 -21.86 26.62 -14.59
C VAL A 357 -22.02 26.05 -15.99
N ASN A 358 -23.10 26.41 -16.69
CA ASN A 358 -23.45 25.82 -17.99
C ASN A 358 -22.78 26.55 -19.16
N ASP A 359 -22.67 27.87 -19.07
CA ASP A 359 -21.95 28.72 -20.03
C ASP A 359 -21.15 29.78 -19.26
N ARG A 360 -19.87 29.95 -19.59
CA ARG A 360 -19.00 30.90 -18.89
C ARG A 360 -19.25 32.35 -19.31
N ASN A 361 -19.72 32.58 -20.53
CA ASN A 361 -19.91 33.92 -21.08
C ASN A 361 -21.34 34.43 -20.92
N GLY A 362 -22.28 33.56 -20.53
CA GLY A 362 -23.70 33.87 -20.33
C GLY A 362 -24.04 34.65 -19.05
N GLY A 363 -23.05 35.17 -18.31
CA GLY A 363 -23.29 35.95 -17.09
C GLY A 363 -23.91 35.15 -15.95
N ILE A 364 -24.87 35.73 -15.21
CA ILE A 364 -25.53 35.05 -14.09
C ILE A 364 -26.55 33.99 -14.55
N GLU A 365 -27.12 34.15 -15.75
CA GLU A 365 -28.18 33.28 -16.28
C GLU A 365 -27.69 31.85 -16.58
N SER A 366 -26.38 31.71 -16.77
CA SER A 366 -25.74 30.43 -17.00
C SER A 366 -25.37 29.67 -15.71
N LEU A 367 -25.62 30.28 -14.53
CA LEU A 367 -25.42 29.67 -13.22
C LEU A 367 -26.71 28.97 -12.78
N GLN A 368 -26.70 27.64 -12.81
CA GLN A 368 -27.83 26.84 -12.36
C GLN A 368 -27.61 26.37 -10.93
N SER A 369 -28.26 27.04 -9.97
CA SER A 369 -28.29 26.58 -8.58
C SER A 369 -29.35 27.28 -7.71
N PRO A 370 -29.87 26.60 -6.66
CA PRO A 370 -30.74 27.23 -5.66
C PRO A 370 -30.12 28.42 -4.92
N ILE A 371 -28.78 28.52 -4.86
CA ILE A 371 -28.09 29.55 -4.06
C ILE A 371 -27.80 30.85 -4.82
N VAL A 372 -27.90 30.84 -6.16
CA VAL A 372 -27.53 31.99 -7.00
C VAL A 372 -28.33 33.24 -6.64
N LYS A 373 -29.61 33.08 -6.28
CA LYS A 373 -30.52 34.18 -5.90
C LYS A 373 -30.15 34.92 -4.61
N PHE A 374 -29.25 34.39 -3.79
CA PHE A 374 -28.92 34.96 -2.49
C PHE A 374 -27.65 35.82 -2.47
N ALA A 375 -27.02 36.04 -3.62
CA ALA A 375 -25.92 36.99 -3.73
C ALA A 375 -25.96 37.74 -5.09
N PRO A 376 -25.49 38.99 -5.14
CA PRO A 376 -25.42 39.76 -6.39
C PRO A 376 -24.55 39.09 -7.46
N ALA A 377 -24.85 39.35 -8.73
CA ALA A 377 -24.07 38.83 -9.87
C ALA A 377 -22.57 39.14 -9.78
N LYS A 378 -22.20 40.32 -9.27
CA LYS A 378 -20.80 40.73 -9.07
C LYS A 378 -20.05 39.83 -8.09
N VAL A 379 -20.71 39.34 -7.04
CA VAL A 379 -20.12 38.40 -6.06
C VAL A 379 -19.80 37.07 -6.75
N TRP A 380 -20.77 36.53 -7.50
CA TRP A 380 -20.54 35.27 -8.22
C TRP A 380 -19.48 35.39 -9.30
N GLN A 381 -19.40 36.52 -10.00
CA GLN A 381 -18.32 36.78 -10.95
C GLN A 381 -16.94 36.78 -10.28
N ALA A 382 -16.80 37.46 -9.13
CA ALA A 382 -15.55 37.47 -8.37
C ALA A 382 -15.13 36.06 -7.91
N VAL A 383 -16.09 35.27 -7.41
CA VAL A 383 -15.84 33.86 -7.01
C VAL A 383 -15.40 33.01 -8.20
N LEU A 384 -16.07 33.14 -9.34
CA LEU A 384 -15.73 32.43 -10.58
C LEU A 384 -14.39 32.88 -11.18
N GLU A 385 -13.90 34.06 -10.83
CA GLU A 385 -12.57 34.53 -11.21
C GLU A 385 -11.48 34.01 -10.28
N LYS A 386 -11.68 34.12 -8.96
CA LYS A 386 -10.75 33.64 -7.92
C LYS A 386 -10.46 32.14 -8.01
N THR A 387 -11.44 31.36 -8.47
CA THR A 387 -11.36 29.90 -8.66
C THR A 387 -10.71 29.47 -9.98
N ARG A 388 -10.19 30.40 -10.79
CA ARG A 388 -9.48 30.11 -12.04
C ARG A 388 -8.00 29.81 -11.79
N ARG A 389 -7.64 28.54 -11.54
CA ARG A 389 -6.23 28.07 -11.58
C ARG A 389 -5.83 27.29 -12.84
N THR A 390 -6.78 26.89 -13.71
CA THR A 390 -6.48 26.06 -14.91
C THR A 390 -7.42 26.26 -16.11
N ASN A 391 -6.85 26.26 -17.33
CA ASN A 391 -7.57 26.22 -18.62
C ASN A 391 -8.32 24.88 -18.78
N GLY A 392 -9.65 24.93 -18.84
CA GLY A 392 -10.51 23.77 -19.02
C GLY A 392 -11.98 24.16 -18.85
N ARG A 393 -12.91 23.39 -19.46
CA ARG A 393 -14.35 23.68 -19.41
C ARG A 393 -14.80 23.73 -17.94
N PHE A 394 -15.12 24.94 -17.48
CA PHE A 394 -15.48 25.26 -16.09
C PHE A 394 -16.97 24.97 -15.91
N ASN A 395 -17.31 24.14 -14.93
CA ASN A 395 -18.62 23.47 -14.92
C ASN A 395 -19.28 23.37 -13.52
N PHE A 396 -18.53 23.41 -12.42
CA PHE A 396 -19.09 23.14 -11.08
C PHE A 396 -18.28 23.78 -9.94
N LEU A 397 -18.96 24.19 -8.87
CA LEU A 397 -18.38 24.74 -7.65
C LEU A 397 -19.09 24.19 -6.41
N TRP A 398 -18.34 23.67 -5.44
CA TRP A 398 -18.82 23.47 -4.06
C TRP A 398 -18.60 24.76 -3.29
N CYS A 399 -19.48 25.10 -2.35
CA CYS A 399 -19.23 26.16 -1.35
C CYS A 399 -19.66 25.64 0.04
N GLY A 400 -18.77 25.71 1.02
CA GLY A 400 -18.99 25.21 2.38
C GLY A 400 -18.17 25.93 3.42
#